data_AF-A0A947KDH1-F1
#
_entry.id   AF-A0A947KDH1-F1
#
_cell.length_a   1.000
_cell.length_b   1.000
_cell.length_c   1.000
_cell.angle_alpha   90.00
_cell.angle_beta   90.00
_cell.angle_gamma   90.00
#
_symmetry.space_group_name_H-M   'P 1'
#
loop_
_entity.id
_entity.type
_entity.pdbx_description
1 polymer ?
#
loop_
_entity_poly.entity_id
_entity_poly.type
_entity_poly.pdbx_seq_one_letter_code
_entity_poly.pdbx_strand_id
1 'polypeptide(L)' 'MKEKADRQLAIREILGNSKISSQEELRSMLESRGYATTQATLSRDLSALKIIKIPDDEKGYIYTMSNEMPTTY' A
#
# COMPACT_ATOMS: atom_id res chain seq x y z
N MET A 1 6.74 -20.98 -3.75
CA MET A 1 5.87 -20.01 -3.07
C MET A 1 6.71 -18.79 -2.66
N LYS A 2 6.86 -17.79 -3.55
CA LYS A 2 7.65 -16.57 -3.32
C LYS A 2 6.87 -15.27 -3.61
N GLU A 3 5.60 -15.35 -4.03
CA GLU A 3 4.83 -14.17 -4.49
C GLU A 3 4.38 -13.22 -3.38
N LYS A 4 4.16 -13.70 -2.14
CA LYS A 4 3.62 -12.83 -1.07
C LYS A 4 4.63 -11.77 -0.63
N ALA A 5 5.86 -12.18 -0.31
CA ALA A 5 6.90 -11.24 0.15
C ALA A 5 7.28 -10.24 -0.96
N ASP A 6 7.32 -10.72 -2.19
CA ASP A 6 7.63 -9.93 -3.38
C ASP A 6 6.53 -8.90 -3.68
N ARG A 7 5.26 -9.32 -3.62
CA ARG A 7 4.11 -8.40 -3.70
C ARG A 7 4.12 -7.37 -2.57
N GLN A 8 4.43 -7.79 -1.36
CA GLN A 8 4.52 -6.89 -0.21
C GLN A 8 5.63 -5.85 -0.39
N LEU A 9 6.77 -6.25 -0.94
CA LEU A 9 7.85 -5.33 -1.31
C LEU A 9 7.38 -4.35 -2.40
N ALA A 10 6.72 -4.84 -3.44
CA ALA A 10 6.15 -3.99 -4.48
C ALA A 10 5.11 -2.99 -3.92
N ILE A 11 4.24 -3.40 -2.99
CA ILE A 11 3.31 -2.50 -2.29
C ILE A 11 4.09 -1.38 -1.61
N ARG A 12 5.17 -1.71 -0.89
CA ARG A 12 5.99 -0.72 -0.20
C ARG A 12 6.62 0.28 -1.16
N GLU A 13 7.17 -0.20 -2.27
CA GLU A 13 7.74 0.67 -3.30
C GLU A 13 6.67 1.56 -3.96
N ILE A 14 5.48 1.02 -4.23
CA ILE A 14 4.39 1.80 -4.82
C ILE A 14 3.96 2.91 -3.86
N LEU A 15 3.74 2.59 -2.58
CA LEU A 15 3.34 3.59 -1.58
C LEU A 15 4.44 4.64 -1.31
N GLY A 16 5.72 4.26 -1.46
CA GLY A 16 6.84 5.19 -1.32
C GLY A 16 7.07 6.09 -2.55
N ASN A 17 6.75 5.61 -3.76
CA ASN A 17 6.91 6.37 -5.00
C ASN A 17 5.62 7.05 -5.48
N SER A 18 4.47 6.67 -4.93
CA SER A 18 3.16 7.13 -5.41
C SER A 18 2.18 7.26 -4.25
N LYS A 19 1.50 8.41 -4.20
CA LYS A 19 0.42 8.67 -3.25
C LYS A 19 -0.81 7.87 -3.64
N ILE A 20 -1.09 6.79 -2.94
CA ILE A 20 -2.24 5.94 -3.24
C ILE A 20 -3.43 6.30 -2.35
N SER A 21 -4.55 6.70 -2.94
CA SER A 21 -5.76 7.06 -2.17
C SER A 21 -6.75 5.90 -2.01
N SER A 22 -6.65 4.88 -2.89
CA SER A 22 -7.62 3.79 -3.00
C SER A 22 -6.98 2.43 -3.23
N GLN A 23 -7.63 1.36 -2.74
CA GLN A 23 -7.15 -0.02 -2.92
C GLN A 23 -7.12 -0.43 -4.40
N GLU A 24 -8.03 0.10 -5.20
CA GLU A 24 -8.10 -0.14 -6.64
C GLU A 24 -6.90 0.43 -7.38
N GLU A 25 -6.44 1.64 -7.00
CA GLU A 25 -5.24 2.28 -7.55
C GLU A 25 -3.99 1.46 -7.20
N LEU A 26 -3.86 1.02 -5.94
CA LEU A 26 -2.75 0.14 -5.52
C LEU A 26 -2.76 -1.19 -6.28
N ARG A 27 -3.95 -1.76 -6.49
CA ARG A 27 -4.12 -3.00 -7.25
C ARG A 27 -3.70 -2.82 -8.71
N SER A 28 -4.15 -1.75 -9.36
CA SER A 28 -3.81 -1.49 -10.76
C SER A 28 -2.30 -1.34 -10.96
N MET A 29 -1.62 -0.67 -10.02
CA MET A 29 -0.15 -0.55 -10.01
C MET A 29 0.55 -1.90 -9.84
N LEU A 30 0.01 -2.78 -8.98
CA LEU A 30 0.53 -4.13 -8.80
C LEU A 30 0.29 -5.02 -10.02
N GLU A 31 -0.90 -4.94 -10.63
CA GLU A 31 -1.22 -5.66 -11.86
C GLU A 31 -0.32 -5.20 -13.00
N SER A 32 -0.01 -3.91 -13.11
CA SER A 32 0.95 -3.38 -14.09
C SER A 32 2.38 -3.91 -13.88
N ARG A 33 2.73 -4.33 -12.66
CA ARG A 33 4.00 -4.99 -12.33
C ARG A 33 3.93 -6.52 -12.46
N GLY A 34 2.80 -7.08 -12.89
CA GLY A 34 2.58 -8.52 -13.05
C GLY A 34 2.07 -9.23 -11.79
N TYR A 35 1.76 -8.50 -10.71
CA TYR A 35 1.17 -9.07 -9.49
C TYR A 35 -0.36 -8.97 -9.56
N ALA A 36 -1.01 -10.03 -10.01
CA ALA A 36 -2.47 -10.13 -9.93
C ALA A 36 -2.90 -10.36 -8.47
N THR A 37 -3.60 -9.39 -7.88
CA THR A 37 -4.11 -9.47 -6.50
C THR A 37 -5.54 -8.98 -6.42
N THR A 38 -6.34 -9.63 -5.58
CA THR A 38 -7.72 -9.20 -5.31
C THR A 38 -7.78 -8.22 -4.15
N GLN A 39 -8.87 -7.47 -4.05
CA GLN A 39 -9.10 -6.55 -2.93
C GLN A 39 -8.99 -7.23 -1.56
N ALA A 40 -9.48 -8.47 -1.43
CA ALA A 40 -9.39 -9.25 -0.19
C ALA A 40 -7.95 -9.66 0.15
N THR A 41 -7.11 -9.88 -0.86
CA THR A 41 -5.68 -10.18 -0.69
C THR A 41 -4.93 -8.92 -0.29
N LEU A 42 -5.20 -7.83 -1.00
CA LEU A 42 -4.63 -6.50 -0.73
C LEU A 42 -4.93 -6.06 0.70
N SER A 43 -6.18 -6.17 1.16
CA SER A 43 -6.58 -5.79 2.53
C SER A 43 -5.81 -6.56 3.60
N ARG A 44 -5.58 -7.87 3.38
CA ARG A 44 -4.75 -8.69 4.28
C ARG A 44 -3.29 -8.25 4.25
N ASP A 45 -2.75 -7.91 3.09
CA ASP A 45 -1.37 -7.44 2.97
C ASP A 45 -1.19 -6.05 3.60
N LEU A 46 -2.12 -5.13 3.41
CA LEU A 46 -2.12 -3.81 4.05
C LEU A 46 -2.12 -3.94 5.57
N SER A 47 -3.00 -4.81 6.10
CA SER A 47 -3.06 -5.12 7.54
C SER A 47 -1.75 -5.75 8.03
N ALA A 48 -1.20 -6.71 7.28
CA ALA A 48 0.05 -7.38 7.64
C ALA A 48 1.26 -6.42 7.61
N LEU A 49 1.26 -5.47 6.67
CA LEU A 49 2.30 -4.45 6.50
C LEU A 49 2.11 -3.24 7.41
N LYS A 50 1.06 -3.23 8.24
CA LYS A 50 0.67 -2.08 9.09
C LYS A 50 0.57 -0.79 8.27
N ILE A 51 0.01 -0.87 7.07
CA ILE A 51 -0.31 0.31 6.27
C ILE A 51 -1.51 0.99 6.90
N ILE A 52 -1.40 2.30 7.08
CA ILE A 52 -2.44 3.16 7.63
C ILE A 52 -2.87 4.18 6.58
N LYS A 53 -4.09 4.70 6.70
CA LYS A 53 -4.59 5.76 5.86
C LYS A 53 -4.43 7.08 6.61
N ILE A 54 -3.58 7.97 6.10
CA ILE A 54 -3.36 9.30 6.68
C ILE A 54 -4.03 10.36 5.82
N PRO A 55 -4.45 11.49 6.40
CA PRO A 55 -4.84 12.63 5.61
C PRO A 55 -3.64 13.15 4.82
N ASP A 56 -3.85 13.46 3.55
CA ASP A 56 -2.87 14.09 2.66
C ASP A 56 -3.47 15.37 2.11
N ASP A 57 -2.67 16.43 2.06
CA ASP A 57 -3.13 17.77 1.65
C ASP A 57 -3.60 17.81 0.18
N GLU A 58 -3.13 16.88 -0.64
CA GLU A 58 -3.33 16.87 -2.09
C GLU A 58 -4.44 15.90 -2.52
N LYS A 59 -4.41 14.66 -2.00
CA LYS A 59 -5.37 13.59 -2.33
C LYS A 59 -6.44 13.38 -1.24
N GLY A 60 -6.45 14.20 -0.19
CA GLY A 60 -7.35 14.09 0.95
C GLY A 60 -6.95 12.98 1.92
N TYR A 61 -6.79 11.74 1.42
CA TYR A 61 -6.26 10.64 2.21
C TYR A 61 -5.46 9.66 1.37
N ILE A 62 -4.32 9.21 1.91
CA ILE A 62 -3.43 8.25 1.24
C ILE A 62 -3.04 7.11 2.17
N TYR A 63 -2.74 5.96 1.58
CA TYR A 63 -2.13 4.83 2.27
C TYR A 63 -0.63 5.08 2.45
N THR A 64 -0.14 4.92 3.68
CA THR A 64 1.28 5.05 4.01
C THR A 64 1.70 4.01 5.06
N MET A 65 3.00 3.75 5.15
CA MET A 65 3.56 2.88 6.17
C MET A 65 3.56 3.56 7.54
N SER A 66 3.00 2.91 8.55
CA SER A 66 2.99 3.41 9.94
C SER A 66 4.37 3.63 10.55
N ASN A 67 5.42 3.04 9.97
CA ASN A 67 6.80 3.17 10.45
C ASN A 67 7.39 4.58 10.25
N GLU A 68 6.75 5.46 9.48
CA GLU A 68 7.22 6.83 9.23
C GLU A 68 6.42 7.91 9.96
N MET A 69 5.53 7.54 10.87
CA MET A 69 4.88 8.50 11.77
C MET A 69 5.83 8.79 12.94
N PRO A 70 6.42 10.00 13.08
CA PRO A 70 6.94 10.41 14.37
C PRO A 70 5.77 10.37 15.35
N THR A 71 5.90 9.55 16.39
CA THR A 71 4.93 9.52 17.49
C THR A 71 5.03 10.87 18.20
N THR A 72 4.27 11.86 17.76
CA THR A 72 4.09 13.10 18.51
C THR A 72 2.92 12.88 19.45
N TYR A 73 3.27 12.65 20.72
CA TYR A 73 2.39 12.74 21.89
C TYR A 73 2.12 14.21 22.23
#